data_AF-A0A2V9SXS1-F1
#
_entry.id   AF-A0A2V9SXS1-F1
#
_cell.length_a   1.000
_cell.length_b   1.000
_cell.length_c   1.000
_cell.angle_alpha   90.00
_cell.angle_beta   90.00
_cell.angle_gamma   90.00
#
_symmetry.space_group_name_H-M   'P 1'
#
loop_
_entity.id
_entity.type
_entity.pdbx_description
1 polymer ?
#
loop_
_entity_poly.entity_id
_entity_poly.type
_entity_poly.pdbx_seq_one_letter_code
_entity_poly.pdbx_strand_id
1 'polypeptide(L)'
;MLLTAGWSWLIVLYSLPVTGFLGTGATFEADANLVVQLVMAAALVAGAFLAKQKRYRAHGICQTTVLLLNLWMIGLVMWPTFRRQVNPTFPKALHRSYYAAPIAHAALGMAAEFLGLYIVLVAGTNVLPVWLRFRNWKLWMRAEFVLWLVVVISGIGTYYAWYIGPFR
;
A
#
# COMPACT_ATOMS: atom_id res chain seq x y z
N MET A 1 -6.38 -31.84 14.53
CA MET A 1 -7.20 -30.64 14.31
C MET A 1 -7.08 -29.71 15.52
N LEU A 2 -5.88 -29.15 15.79
CA LEU A 2 -5.59 -28.38 17.03
C LEU A 2 -4.40 -27.40 16.87
N LEU A 3 -4.04 -26.99 15.65
CA LEU A 3 -2.88 -26.10 15.40
C LEU A 3 -3.22 -24.73 14.80
N THR A 4 -4.50 -24.37 14.66
CA THR A 4 -4.92 -23.07 14.08
C THR A 4 -5.37 -22.04 15.12
N ALA A 5 -5.50 -22.41 16.40
CA ALA A 5 -6.09 -21.53 17.41
C ALA A 5 -5.14 -20.42 17.93
N GLY A 6 -3.82 -20.61 17.85
CA GLY A 6 -2.84 -19.64 18.40
C GLY A 6 -2.73 -18.33 17.63
N TRP A 7 -2.95 -18.36 16.31
CA TRP A 7 -2.85 -17.16 15.45
C TRP A 7 -4.10 -16.28 15.52
N SER A 8 -5.26 -16.87 15.84
CA SER A 8 -6.54 -16.16 15.88
C SER A 8 -6.65 -15.19 17.07
N TRP A 9 -6.04 -15.51 18.22
CA TRP A 9 -6.12 -14.66 19.41
C TRP A 9 -5.24 -13.41 19.33
N LEU A 10 -4.08 -13.47 18.66
CA LEU A 10 -3.21 -12.31 18.47
C LEU A 10 -3.84 -11.25 17.54
N ILE A 11 -4.66 -11.68 16.58
CA ILE A 11 -5.39 -10.78 15.68
C ILE A 11 -6.58 -10.14 16.40
N VAL A 12 -7.22 -10.83 17.33
CA VAL A 12 -8.40 -10.34 18.07
C VAL A 12 -8.02 -9.32 19.15
N LEU A 13 -6.84 -9.43 19.76
CA LEU A 13 -6.40 -8.51 20.82
C LEU A 13 -5.88 -7.15 20.30
N TYR A 14 -5.52 -7.03 19.02
CA TYR A 14 -5.03 -5.76 18.45
C TYR A 14 -6.12 -4.79 18.00
N SER A 15 -7.37 -5.25 17.84
CA SER A 15 -8.46 -4.44 17.31
C SER A 15 -9.45 -4.00 18.39
N LEU A 16 -8.99 -3.33 19.44
CA LEU A 16 -9.93 -2.50 20.23
C LEU A 16 -10.34 -1.31 19.35
N PRO A 17 -11.64 -1.02 19.17
CA PRO A 17 -12.09 0.10 18.34
C PRO A 17 -11.77 1.41 19.05
N VAL A 18 -10.51 1.84 18.95
CA VAL A 18 -10.07 3.16 19.34
C VAL A 18 -10.43 4.11 18.21
N THR A 19 -11.12 5.19 18.55
CA THR A 19 -11.48 6.25 17.62
C THR A 19 -10.22 6.85 17.00
N GLY A 20 -10.30 7.22 15.72
CA GLY A 20 -9.26 7.94 15.02
C GLY A 20 -8.88 9.27 15.70
N PHE A 21 -7.70 9.77 15.37
CA PHE A 21 -7.15 11.03 15.88
C PHE A 21 -7.27 12.19 14.87
N LEU A 22 -7.69 11.92 13.64
CA LEU A 22 -7.87 12.94 12.58
C LEU A 22 -9.24 13.61 12.60
N GLY A 23 -10.08 13.31 13.61
CA GLY A 23 -11.42 13.91 13.76
C GLY A 23 -12.43 13.46 12.71
N THR A 24 -12.23 12.27 12.13
CA THR A 24 -13.12 11.66 11.12
C THR A 24 -13.92 10.50 11.73
N GLY A 25 -14.73 9.80 10.92
CA GLY A 25 -15.39 8.54 11.31
C GLY A 25 -14.45 7.33 11.32
N ALA A 26 -13.14 7.51 11.19
CA ALA A 26 -12.16 6.45 11.06
C ALA A 26 -11.73 5.84 12.40
N THR A 27 -11.13 4.66 12.31
CA THR A 27 -10.44 4.01 13.43
C THR A 27 -9.01 4.55 13.55
N PHE A 28 -8.41 4.39 14.73
CA PHE A 28 -7.00 4.74 14.95
C PHE A 28 -6.06 4.09 13.91
N GLU A 29 -6.28 2.81 13.59
CA GLU A 29 -5.47 2.07 12.61
C GLU A 29 -5.55 2.70 11.21
N ALA A 30 -6.74 3.12 10.79
CA ALA A 30 -6.94 3.75 9.48
C ALA A 30 -6.25 5.12 9.39
N ASP A 31 -6.32 5.93 10.45
CA ASP A 31 -5.65 7.23 10.52
C ASP A 31 -4.13 7.08 10.53
N ALA A 32 -3.62 6.17 11.37
CA ALA A 32 -2.20 5.88 11.45
C ALA A 32 -1.66 5.40 10.11
N ASN A 33 -2.38 4.49 9.44
CA ASN A 33 -2.01 4.03 8.10
C ASN A 33 -2.01 5.19 7.10
N LEU A 34 -3.03 6.04 7.06
CA LEU A 34 -3.03 7.21 6.16
C LEU A 34 -1.80 8.11 6.38
N VAL A 35 -1.47 8.42 7.63
CA VAL A 35 -0.29 9.26 7.94
C VAL A 35 1.00 8.58 7.50
N VAL A 36 1.18 7.28 7.79
CA VAL A 36 2.35 6.52 7.35
C VAL A 36 2.46 6.52 5.83
N GLN A 37 1.36 6.34 5.10
CA GLN A 37 1.33 6.38 3.64
C GLN A 37 1.74 7.76 3.09
N LEU A 38 1.32 8.86 3.71
CA LEU A 38 1.73 10.21 3.32
C LEU A 38 3.23 10.46 3.57
N VAL A 39 3.76 9.96 4.70
CA VAL A 39 5.20 10.03 5.00
C VAL A 39 6.00 9.20 3.99
N MET A 40 5.53 8.00 3.65
CA MET A 40 6.15 7.17 2.60
C MET A 40 6.10 7.83 1.23
N ALA A 41 5.00 8.51 0.88
CA ALA A 41 4.89 9.27 -0.36
C ALA A 41 5.96 10.39 -0.44
N ALA A 42 6.19 11.10 0.66
CA ALA A 42 7.27 12.07 0.75
C ALA A 42 8.66 11.40 0.60
N ALA A 43 8.86 10.23 1.21
CA ALA A 43 10.10 9.46 1.07
C ALA A 43 10.33 8.95 -0.37
N LEU A 44 9.28 8.57 -1.11
CA LEU A 44 9.37 8.22 -2.54
C LEU A 44 9.88 9.40 -3.36
N VAL A 45 9.33 10.59 -3.13
CA VAL A 45 9.77 11.84 -3.77
C VAL A 45 11.22 12.16 -3.41
N ALA A 46 11.59 12.09 -2.13
CA ALA A 46 12.96 12.28 -1.67
C ALA A 46 13.93 11.26 -2.31
N GLY A 47 13.53 10.00 -2.40
CA GLY A 47 14.28 8.96 -3.09
C GLY A 47 14.49 9.26 -4.57
N ALA A 48 13.49 9.81 -5.27
CA ALA A 48 13.65 10.24 -6.66
C ALA A 48 14.69 11.37 -6.79
N PHE A 49 14.77 12.30 -5.83
CA PHE A 49 15.83 13.31 -5.78
C PHE A 49 17.21 12.70 -5.54
N LEU A 50 17.34 11.71 -4.64
CA LEU A 50 18.60 10.98 -4.43
C LEU A 50 19.09 10.31 -5.73
N ALA A 51 18.18 9.71 -6.50
CA ALA A 51 18.52 9.13 -7.80
C ALA A 51 18.98 10.20 -8.81
N LYS A 52 18.34 11.38 -8.85
CA LYS A 52 18.79 12.51 -9.70
C LYS A 52 20.19 13.00 -9.31
N GLN A 53 20.51 12.97 -8.02
CA GLN A 53 21.85 13.27 -7.50
C GLN A 53 22.86 12.12 -7.68
N LYS A 54 22.49 11.05 -8.40
CA LYS A 54 23.31 9.84 -8.63
C LYS A 54 23.68 9.08 -7.34
N ARG A 55 22.98 9.32 -6.24
CA ARG A 55 23.15 8.63 -4.95
C ARG A 55 22.35 7.33 -4.92
N TYR A 56 22.65 6.42 -5.84
CA TYR A 56 21.82 5.23 -6.10
C TYR A 56 21.74 4.26 -4.91
N ARG A 57 22.80 4.12 -4.10
CA ARG A 57 22.76 3.30 -2.88
C ARG A 57 21.77 3.84 -1.86
N ALA A 58 21.79 5.16 -1.62
CA ALA A 58 20.87 5.81 -0.68
C ALA A 58 19.43 5.75 -1.21
N HIS A 59 19.24 5.98 -2.51
CA HIS A 59 17.95 5.76 -3.18
C HIS A 59 17.45 4.33 -2.96
N GLY A 60 18.26 3.32 -3.27
CA GLY A 60 17.87 1.91 -3.13
C GLY A 60 17.47 1.53 -1.72
N ILE A 61 18.23 1.98 -0.71
CA ILE A 61 17.88 1.78 0.72
C ILE A 61 16.54 2.45 1.02
N CYS A 62 16.38 3.74 0.66
CA CYS A 62 15.15 4.48 0.90
C CYS A 62 13.92 3.81 0.26
N GLN A 63 14.00 3.45 -1.03
CA GLN A 63 12.88 2.83 -1.75
C GLN A 63 12.56 1.43 -1.22
N THR A 64 13.59 0.63 -0.90
CA THR A 64 13.36 -0.72 -0.35
C THR A 64 12.72 -0.65 1.03
N THR A 65 13.14 0.29 1.88
CA THR A 65 12.49 0.51 3.18
C THR A 65 11.03 0.91 3.03
N VAL A 66 10.72 1.83 2.09
CA VAL A 66 9.33 2.23 1.81
C VAL A 66 8.50 1.04 1.32
N LEU A 67 9.01 0.27 0.37
CA LEU A 67 8.34 -0.92 -0.16
C LEU A 67 8.02 -1.93 0.96
N LEU A 68 9.03 -2.30 1.76
CA LEU A 68 8.83 -3.29 2.83
C LEU A 68 7.89 -2.79 3.93
N LEU A 69 7.97 -1.50 4.27
CA LEU A 69 7.03 -0.89 5.20
C LEU A 69 5.61 -0.89 4.63
N ASN A 70 5.44 -0.63 3.33
CA ASN A 70 4.13 -0.70 2.70
C ASN A 70 3.58 -2.13 2.67
N LEU A 71 4.40 -3.12 2.33
CA LEU A 71 4.02 -4.54 2.39
C LEU A 71 3.54 -4.94 3.79
N TRP A 72 4.21 -4.45 4.82
CA TRP A 72 3.82 -4.63 6.21
C TRP A 72 2.47 -3.97 6.52
N MET A 73 2.26 -2.72 6.09
CA MET A 73 0.98 -2.01 6.21
C MET A 73 -0.17 -2.70 5.45
N ILE A 74 0.12 -3.28 4.28
CA ILE A 74 -0.85 -4.09 3.53
C ILE A 74 -1.29 -5.28 4.38
N GLY A 75 -0.34 -6.05 4.91
CA GLY A 75 -0.63 -7.25 5.69
C GLY A 75 -1.42 -6.98 6.98
N LEU A 76 -1.09 -5.90 7.68
CA LEU A 76 -1.66 -5.61 9.00
C LEU A 76 -2.92 -4.76 8.97
N VAL A 77 -3.01 -3.77 8.08
CA VAL A 77 -4.09 -2.77 8.11
C VAL A 77 -4.98 -2.87 6.87
N MET A 78 -4.39 -2.81 5.67
CA MET A 78 -5.20 -2.69 4.46
C MET A 78 -5.94 -3.98 4.12
N TRP A 79 -5.26 -5.13 4.19
CA TRP A 79 -5.85 -6.42 3.86
C TRP A 79 -6.98 -6.81 4.81
N PRO A 80 -6.83 -6.72 6.15
CA PRO A 80 -7.94 -6.98 7.07
C PRO A 80 -9.11 -6.01 6.86
N THR A 81 -8.84 -4.73 6.64
CA THR A 81 -9.89 -3.71 6.40
C THR A 81 -10.66 -4.03 5.12
N PHE A 82 -9.98 -4.32 4.02
CA PHE A 82 -10.59 -4.68 2.74
C PHE A 82 -11.47 -5.93 2.88
N ARG A 83 -10.99 -6.96 3.59
CA ARG A 83 -11.76 -8.19 3.86
C ARG A 83 -13.04 -7.92 4.67
N ARG A 84 -13.01 -6.98 5.61
CA ARG A 84 -14.18 -6.63 6.44
C ARG A 84 -15.19 -5.76 5.69
N GLN A 85 -14.73 -4.79 4.89
CA GLN A 85 -15.59 -3.75 4.30
C GLN A 85 -16.04 -4.04 2.86
N VAL A 86 -15.29 -4.83 2.08
CA VAL A 86 -15.57 -5.05 0.65
C VAL A 86 -16.01 -6.48 0.33
N ASN A 87 -15.31 -7.47 0.90
CA ASN A 87 -15.55 -8.89 0.57
C ASN A 87 -17.00 -9.38 0.82
N PRO A 88 -17.74 -8.92 1.85
CA PRO A 88 -19.11 -9.39 2.08
C PRO A 88 -20.12 -9.03 0.99
N THR A 89 -19.81 -8.04 0.13
CA THR A 89 -20.77 -7.41 -0.79
C THR A 89 -20.36 -7.53 -2.26
N PHE A 90 -19.22 -8.17 -2.56
CA PHE A 90 -18.73 -8.33 -3.93
C PHE A 90 -19.55 -9.41 -4.68
N PRO A 91 -20.12 -9.15 -5.87
CA PRO A 91 -19.97 -7.99 -6.75
C PRO A 91 -21.20 -7.04 -6.78
N LYS A 92 -22.17 -7.19 -5.87
CA LYS A 92 -23.50 -6.54 -5.99
C LYS A 92 -23.49 -5.00 -5.85
N ALA A 93 -22.37 -4.36 -5.53
CA ALA A 93 -22.30 -2.94 -5.17
C ALA A 93 -21.25 -2.10 -5.91
N LEU A 94 -20.71 -2.56 -7.06
CA LEU A 94 -19.71 -1.83 -7.86
C LEU A 94 -20.16 -0.43 -8.34
N HIS A 95 -21.47 -0.16 -8.36
CA HIS A 95 -22.04 1.13 -8.76
C HIS A 95 -21.93 2.21 -7.66
N ARG A 96 -21.54 1.87 -6.43
CA ARG A 96 -21.36 2.85 -5.36
C ARG A 96 -19.88 3.18 -5.20
N SER A 97 -19.57 4.48 -5.16
CA SER A 97 -18.23 5.01 -4.90
C SER A 97 -17.55 4.39 -3.68
N TYR A 98 -18.35 4.10 -2.64
CA TYR A 98 -17.92 3.40 -1.41
C TYR A 98 -17.19 2.07 -1.66
N TYR A 99 -17.59 1.30 -2.67
CA TYR A 99 -16.94 0.03 -3.02
C TYR A 99 -15.97 0.19 -4.19
N ALA A 100 -16.34 0.99 -5.20
CA ALA A 100 -15.52 1.16 -6.41
C ALA A 100 -14.13 1.75 -6.11
N ALA A 101 -14.04 2.79 -5.27
CA ALA A 101 -12.77 3.43 -4.96
C ALA A 101 -11.76 2.48 -4.26
N PRO A 102 -12.12 1.77 -3.18
CA PRO A 102 -11.22 0.80 -2.55
C PRO A 102 -10.82 -0.37 -3.44
N ILE A 103 -11.71 -0.87 -4.30
CA ILE A 103 -11.40 -1.94 -5.25
C ILE A 103 -10.37 -1.46 -6.28
N ALA A 104 -10.59 -0.29 -6.87
CA ALA A 104 -9.66 0.31 -7.81
C ALA A 104 -8.31 0.59 -7.15
N HIS A 105 -8.31 1.17 -5.95
CA HIS A 105 -7.11 1.41 -5.16
C HIS A 105 -6.35 0.11 -4.87
N ALA A 106 -7.04 -0.95 -4.43
CA ALA A 106 -6.41 -2.24 -4.14
C ALA A 106 -5.78 -2.86 -5.40
N ALA A 107 -6.45 -2.80 -6.56
CA ALA A 107 -5.91 -3.29 -7.82
C ALA A 107 -4.65 -2.52 -8.25
N LEU A 108 -4.69 -1.19 -8.19
CA LEU A 108 -3.55 -0.32 -8.49
C LEU A 108 -2.39 -0.55 -7.50
N GLY A 109 -2.71 -0.69 -6.22
CA GLY A 109 -1.75 -0.94 -5.14
C GLY A 109 -1.05 -2.28 -5.29
N MET A 110 -1.77 -3.35 -5.64
CA MET A 110 -1.15 -4.65 -5.95
C MET A 110 -0.22 -4.55 -7.15
N ALA A 111 -0.63 -3.84 -8.21
CA ALA A 111 0.23 -3.65 -9.38
C ALA A 111 1.53 -2.90 -9.04
N ALA A 112 1.45 -1.82 -8.25
CA ALA A 112 2.61 -1.10 -7.74
C ALA A 112 3.50 -1.99 -6.87
N GLU A 113 2.94 -2.62 -5.83
CA GLU A 113 3.69 -3.41 -4.87
C GLU A 113 4.43 -4.57 -5.56
N PHE A 114 3.78 -5.27 -6.49
CA PHE A 114 4.44 -6.34 -7.24
C PHE A 114 5.52 -5.82 -8.19
N LEU A 115 5.30 -4.68 -8.86
CA LEU A 115 6.33 -4.07 -9.70
C LEU A 115 7.53 -3.60 -8.87
N GLY A 116 7.31 -3.00 -7.70
CA GLY A 116 8.34 -2.60 -6.75
C GLY A 116 9.15 -3.80 -6.23
N LEU A 117 8.48 -4.87 -5.79
CA LEU A 117 9.13 -6.12 -5.39
C LEU A 117 9.98 -6.70 -6.52
N TYR A 118 9.44 -6.72 -7.73
CA TYR A 118 10.18 -7.15 -8.91
C TYR A 118 11.41 -6.29 -9.16
N ILE A 119 11.30 -4.96 -9.07
CA ILE A 119 12.42 -4.03 -9.22
C ILE A 119 13.50 -4.31 -8.18
N VAL A 120 13.14 -4.48 -6.91
CA VAL A 120 14.09 -4.79 -5.82
C VAL A 120 14.77 -6.14 -6.05
N LEU A 121 14.05 -7.16 -6.51
CA LEU A 121 14.63 -8.46 -6.85
C LEU A 121 15.65 -8.36 -7.99
N VAL A 122 15.33 -7.61 -9.06
CA VAL A 122 16.23 -7.41 -10.21
C VAL A 122 17.45 -6.57 -9.82
N ALA A 123 17.27 -5.53 -8.99
CA ALA A 123 18.34 -4.58 -8.63
C ALA A 123 19.24 -5.08 -7.49
N GLY A 124 18.67 -5.80 -6.53
CA GLY A 124 19.31 -6.16 -5.26
C GLY A 124 19.76 -7.62 -5.16
N THR A 125 19.35 -8.49 -6.09
CA THR A 125 19.66 -9.93 -6.02
C THR A 125 20.11 -10.49 -7.37
N ASN A 126 20.71 -11.69 -7.35
CA ASN A 126 21.04 -12.45 -8.56
C ASN A 126 20.07 -13.62 -8.81
N VAL A 127 18.92 -13.64 -8.13
CA VAL A 127 17.96 -14.76 -8.20
C VAL A 127 17.28 -14.84 -9.57
N LEU A 128 17.06 -13.69 -10.22
CA LEU A 128 16.37 -13.64 -11.50
C LEU A 128 17.34 -13.87 -12.68
N PRO A 129 16.96 -14.73 -13.65
CA PRO A 129 17.76 -14.98 -14.84
C PRO A 129 17.89 -13.71 -15.69
N VAL A 130 18.98 -13.62 -16.46
CA VAL A 130 19.37 -12.41 -17.20
C VAL A 130 18.29 -11.92 -18.17
N TRP A 131 17.51 -12.84 -18.76
CA TRP A 131 16.43 -12.49 -19.70
C TRP A 131 15.23 -11.79 -19.05
N LEU A 132 15.09 -11.86 -17.72
CA LEU A 132 14.10 -11.08 -16.96
C LEU A 132 14.65 -9.71 -16.51
N ARG A 133 15.95 -9.43 -16.63
CA ARG A 133 16.50 -8.15 -16.15
C ARG A 133 16.11 -7.00 -17.06
N PHE A 134 15.92 -5.82 -16.47
CA PHE A 134 15.56 -4.63 -17.24
C PHE A 134 16.67 -4.19 -18.19
N ARG A 135 16.29 -3.87 -19.44
CA ARG A 135 17.13 -3.09 -20.36
C ARG A 135 17.00 -1.58 -20.15
N ASN A 136 15.79 -1.09 -19.87
CA ASN A 136 15.51 0.34 -19.75
C ASN A 136 15.08 0.75 -18.34
N TRP A 137 16.05 0.82 -17.43
CA TRP A 137 15.85 1.18 -16.01
C TRP A 137 15.06 2.48 -15.83
N LYS A 138 15.31 3.50 -16.66
CA LYS A 138 14.68 4.80 -16.51
C LYS A 138 13.18 4.75 -16.76
N LEU A 139 12.72 3.92 -17.70
CA LEU A 139 11.30 3.72 -17.97
C LEU A 139 10.61 3.04 -16.80
N TRP A 140 11.15 1.90 -16.34
CA TRP A 140 10.57 1.12 -15.26
C TRP A 140 10.51 1.88 -13.94
N MET A 141 11.57 2.60 -13.58
CA MET A 141 11.56 3.44 -12.37
C MET A 141 10.55 4.60 -12.46
N ARG A 142 10.34 5.18 -13.65
CA ARG A 142 9.34 6.24 -13.84
C ARG A 142 7.92 5.70 -13.78
N ALA A 143 7.68 4.55 -14.43
CA ALA A 143 6.39 3.88 -14.40
C ALA A 143 6.00 3.54 -12.96
N GLU A 144 6.92 2.94 -12.21
CA GLU A 144 6.73 2.61 -10.80
C GLU A 144 6.43 3.86 -9.96
N PHE A 145 7.24 4.92 -10.10
CA PHE A 145 7.01 6.16 -9.37
C PHE A 145 5.64 6.79 -9.67
N VAL A 146 5.22 6.82 -10.94
CA VAL A 146 3.90 7.34 -11.34
C VAL A 146 2.79 6.47 -10.76
N LEU A 147 2.94 5.14 -10.82
CA LEU A 147 1.96 4.22 -10.28
C LEU A 147 1.78 4.42 -8.77
N TRP A 148 2.86 4.60 -8.01
CA TRP A 148 2.79 4.95 -6.59
C TRP A 148 2.06 6.25 -6.31
N LEU A 149 2.29 7.31 -7.10
CA LEU A 149 1.56 8.57 -6.94
C LEU A 149 0.05 8.37 -7.15
N VAL A 150 -0.33 7.59 -8.17
CA VAL A 150 -1.73 7.24 -8.43
C VAL A 150 -2.32 6.42 -7.27
N VAL A 151 -1.55 5.48 -6.71
CA VAL A 151 -1.95 4.67 -5.55
C VAL A 151 -2.16 5.54 -4.31
N VAL A 152 -1.27 6.49 -4.03
CA VAL A 152 -1.43 7.41 -2.89
C VAL A 152 -2.69 8.27 -3.05
N ILE A 153 -2.90 8.86 -4.22
CA ILE A 153 -4.09 9.68 -4.50
C ILE A 153 -5.37 8.86 -4.34
N SER A 154 -5.42 7.66 -4.93
CA SER A 154 -6.59 6.77 -4.80
C SER A 154 -6.78 6.24 -3.37
N GLY A 155 -5.71 6.12 -2.57
CA GLY A 155 -5.76 5.74 -1.17
C GLY A 155 -6.39 6.83 -0.30
N ILE A 156 -6.03 8.09 -0.54
CA ILE A 156 -6.71 9.25 0.07
C ILE A 156 -8.20 9.24 -0.29
N GLY A 157 -8.52 8.99 -1.56
CA GLY A 157 -9.91 8.87 -2.02
C GLY A 157 -10.68 7.74 -1.32
N THR A 158 -10.03 6.60 -1.08
CA THR A 158 -10.59 5.46 -0.34
C THR A 158 -10.89 5.85 1.11
N TYR A 159 -9.94 6.49 1.79
CA TYR A 159 -10.13 6.98 3.15
C TYR A 159 -11.30 7.97 3.25
N TYR A 160 -11.39 8.91 2.29
CA TYR A 160 -12.51 9.86 2.23
C TYR A 160 -13.85 9.15 2.02
N ALA A 161 -13.92 8.21 1.07
CA ALA A 161 -15.14 7.48 0.75
C ALA A 161 -15.66 6.63 1.92
N TRP A 162 -14.77 6.09 2.75
CA TRP A 162 -15.13 5.25 3.89
C TRP A 162 -15.44 6.01 5.18
N TYR A 163 -14.76 7.13 5.43
CA TYR A 163 -14.75 7.74 6.77
C TYR A 163 -15.23 9.19 6.84
N ILE A 164 -15.42 9.86 5.70
CA ILE A 164 -15.83 11.28 5.65
C ILE A 164 -17.07 11.48 4.77
N GLY A 165 -17.10 10.86 3.59
CA GLY A 165 -18.16 11.06 2.61
C GLY A 165 -19.55 10.67 3.12
N PRO A 166 -20.63 11.28 2.61
CA PRO A 166 -22.00 11.09 3.10
C PRO A 166 -22.61 9.73 2.74
N PHE A 167 -21.82 8.77 2.26
CA PHE A 167 -22.28 7.51 1.68
C PHE A 167 -22.66 6.44 2.72
N ARG A 168 -23.07 6.86 3.93
CA ARG A 168 -23.62 5.96 4.96
C ARG A 168 -25.03 5.51 4.61
#